data_AF-A0A1A0JCH1-F1
#
_entry.id   AF-A0A1A0JCH1-F1
#
_cell.length_a   1.000
_cell.length_b   1.000
_cell.length_c   1.000
_cell.angle_alpha   90.00
_cell.angle_beta   90.00
_cell.angle_gamma   90.00
#
_symmetry.space_group_name_H-M   'P 1'
#
loop_
_entity.id
_entity.type
_entity.pdbx_description
1 polymer ?
#
loop_
_entity_poly.entity_id
_entity_poly.type
_entity_poly.pdbx_seq_one_letter_code
_entity_poly.pdbx_strand_id
1 'polypeptide(L)'
;MPIDLKTALGAELPAQEFSWTPSDVQLYHLGLSAGTRWTDPGELRYLDDREPQVLPTFATVAPTMRVTEPPKVSYPGVEIDLAKVVHGSQEIVVHRPIPAEGKASSTGRITEVWDKGSAAVIAHETVITGSDGQPLWTARSSIFAKGEGGFGGERGPSTKAELPDRTPDFEVLTPTLPQQALLYRMCGDRNPLHSDPEFARAAGFPNPILHGLCTYGLVCKTATDTVLDSDASRVTGFRARFAGVLYPGETIRSRIWREGDELVIGATVVEREDAPVLSDVRLSFSA
;
A
#
# COMPACT_ATOMS: atom_id res chain seq x y z
N MET A 1 4.64 -16.89 20.11
CA MET A 1 5.55 -18.06 19.95
C MET A 1 6.57 -17.66 18.93
N PRO A 2 7.86 -18.00 19.07
CA PRO A 2 8.83 -17.63 18.05
C PRO A 2 8.38 -18.19 16.69
N ILE A 3 8.60 -17.41 15.63
CA ILE A 3 8.31 -17.80 14.26
C ILE A 3 9.07 -19.11 13.95
N ASP A 4 8.36 -20.12 13.45
CA ASP A 4 8.98 -21.37 13.02
C ASP A 4 9.53 -21.20 11.59
N LEU A 5 10.81 -20.86 11.48
CA LEU A 5 11.48 -20.64 10.21
C LEU A 5 11.39 -21.82 9.23
N LYS A 6 11.42 -23.06 9.73
CA LYS A 6 11.40 -24.25 8.87
C LYS A 6 10.05 -24.44 8.21
N THR A 7 8.99 -24.07 8.94
CA THR A 7 7.62 -24.13 8.44
C THR A 7 7.27 -22.89 7.61
N ALA A 8 7.75 -21.71 8.01
CA ALA A 8 7.37 -20.45 7.39
C ALA A 8 8.07 -20.18 6.06
N LEU A 9 9.38 -20.36 5.95
CA LEU A 9 10.12 -19.97 4.75
C LEU A 9 9.72 -20.85 3.55
N GLY A 10 9.23 -20.23 2.48
CA GLY A 10 8.71 -20.93 1.30
C GLY A 10 7.31 -21.49 1.46
N ALA A 11 6.65 -21.30 2.61
CA ALA A 11 5.27 -21.73 2.81
C ALA A 11 4.33 -21.09 1.80
N GLU A 12 3.46 -21.90 1.21
CA GLU A 12 2.36 -21.42 0.38
C GLU A 12 1.31 -20.72 1.25
N LEU A 13 0.85 -19.57 0.78
CA LEU A 13 -0.29 -18.86 1.34
C LEU A 13 -1.58 -19.45 0.77
N PRO A 14 -2.68 -19.47 1.54
CA PRO A 14 -3.97 -19.93 1.04
C PRO A 14 -4.36 -19.19 -0.24
N ALA A 15 -4.67 -19.96 -1.29
CA ALA A 15 -5.19 -19.38 -2.52
C ALA A 15 -6.56 -18.74 -2.26
N GLN A 16 -6.82 -17.61 -2.90
CA GLN A 16 -8.08 -16.89 -2.77
C GLN A 16 -8.63 -16.51 -4.14
N GLU A 17 -9.91 -16.78 -4.37
CA GLU A 17 -10.65 -16.21 -5.50
C GLU A 17 -11.37 -14.95 -5.06
N PHE A 18 -11.38 -13.94 -5.91
CA PHE A 18 -12.04 -12.67 -5.65
C PHE A 18 -12.51 -12.01 -6.94
N SER A 19 -13.37 -11.01 -6.79
CA SER A 19 -13.91 -10.23 -7.89
C SER A 19 -14.17 -8.80 -7.45
N TRP A 20 -14.11 -7.86 -8.39
CA TRP A 20 -14.45 -6.46 -8.16
C TRP A 20 -15.35 -5.94 -9.27
N THR A 21 -16.09 -4.89 -8.95
CA THR A 21 -16.96 -4.15 -9.87
C THR A 21 -16.43 -2.74 -10.09
N PRO A 22 -16.98 -1.98 -11.07
CA PRO A 22 -16.61 -0.58 -11.26
C PRO A 22 -16.85 0.25 -9.99
N SER A 23 -17.93 0.00 -9.25
CA SER A 23 -18.21 0.68 -7.98
C SER A 23 -17.18 0.40 -6.89
N ASP A 24 -16.59 -0.80 -6.87
CA ASP A 24 -15.50 -1.10 -5.93
C ASP A 24 -14.25 -0.25 -6.26
N VAL A 25 -13.92 -0.15 -7.55
CA VAL A 25 -12.81 0.69 -8.04
C VAL A 25 -13.05 2.16 -7.70
N GLN A 26 -14.26 2.68 -7.94
CA GLN A 26 -14.62 4.04 -7.57
C GLN A 26 -14.54 4.28 -6.06
N LEU A 27 -15.02 3.33 -5.24
CA LEU A 27 -14.93 3.42 -3.78
C LEU A 27 -13.47 3.51 -3.32
N TYR A 28 -12.58 2.75 -3.94
CA TYR A 28 -11.14 2.86 -3.68
C TYR A 28 -10.60 4.25 -4.04
N HIS A 29 -10.90 4.77 -5.23
CA HIS A 29 -10.42 6.09 -5.64
C HIS A 29 -11.00 7.22 -4.78
N LEU A 30 -12.28 7.14 -4.37
CA LEU A 30 -12.86 8.05 -3.38
C LEU A 30 -12.13 7.95 -2.04
N GLY A 31 -11.75 6.73 -1.62
CA GLY A 31 -10.89 6.48 -0.48
C GLY A 31 -9.47 7.06 -0.61
N LEU A 32 -9.05 7.46 -1.81
CA LEU A 32 -7.85 8.24 -2.12
C LEU A 32 -8.15 9.70 -2.48
N SER A 33 -9.34 10.20 -2.14
CA SER A 33 -9.78 11.58 -2.39
C SER A 33 -9.89 11.97 -3.87
N ALA A 34 -10.01 11.01 -4.79
CA ALA A 34 -10.43 11.32 -6.14
C ALA A 34 -11.80 12.00 -6.14
N GLY A 35 -11.98 12.98 -7.03
CA GLY A 35 -13.16 13.84 -7.11
C GLY A 35 -13.04 15.13 -6.30
N THR A 36 -11.90 15.42 -5.66
CA THR A 36 -11.69 16.69 -4.95
C THR A 36 -11.69 17.87 -5.93
N ARG A 37 -11.04 17.73 -7.10
CA ARG A 37 -11.24 18.65 -8.24
C ARG A 37 -12.39 18.11 -9.10
N TRP A 38 -13.61 18.22 -8.59
CA TRP A 38 -14.83 17.60 -9.14
C TRP A 38 -15.21 18.03 -10.57
N THR A 39 -14.56 19.04 -11.15
CA THR A 39 -14.73 19.45 -12.57
C THR A 39 -13.52 19.16 -13.45
N ASP A 40 -12.45 18.59 -12.90
CA ASP A 40 -11.23 18.24 -13.63
C ASP A 40 -11.46 16.95 -14.44
N PRO A 41 -11.36 16.99 -15.79
CA PRO A 41 -11.59 15.81 -16.63
C PRO A 41 -10.64 14.64 -16.35
N GLY A 42 -9.40 14.91 -15.92
CA GLY A 42 -8.44 13.86 -15.55
C GLY A 42 -8.83 13.18 -14.25
N GLU A 43 -9.37 13.94 -13.29
CA GLU A 43 -9.83 13.40 -12.02
C GLU A 43 -11.14 12.60 -12.15
N LEU A 44 -12.04 13.05 -13.03
CA LEU A 44 -13.31 12.35 -13.29
C LEU A 44 -13.14 10.97 -13.95
N ARG A 45 -12.01 10.69 -14.61
CA ARG A 45 -11.71 9.36 -15.17
C ARG A 45 -11.62 8.26 -14.10
N TYR A 46 -11.25 8.59 -12.86
CA TYR A 46 -11.22 7.62 -11.75
C TYR A 46 -12.63 7.24 -11.26
N LEU A 47 -13.62 8.05 -11.61
CA LEU A 47 -14.99 8.01 -11.11
C LEU A 47 -16.01 7.76 -12.24
N ASP A 48 -15.55 7.26 -13.40
CA ASP A 48 -16.47 6.84 -14.45
C ASP A 48 -17.39 5.70 -13.96
N ASP A 49 -18.67 5.76 -14.32
CA ASP A 49 -19.69 4.82 -13.84
C ASP A 49 -19.52 3.40 -14.39
N ARG A 50 -18.86 3.25 -15.55
CA ARG A 50 -18.77 1.99 -16.29
C ARG A 50 -17.34 1.48 -16.37
N GLU A 51 -16.42 2.36 -16.75
CA GLU A 51 -15.03 2.03 -17.04
C GLU A 51 -14.06 2.99 -16.32
N PRO A 52 -14.12 3.08 -14.97
CA PRO A 52 -13.16 3.87 -14.22
C PRO A 52 -11.75 3.36 -14.50
N GLN A 53 -10.82 4.27 -14.79
CA GLN A 53 -9.41 3.89 -14.86
C GLN A 53 -8.95 3.37 -13.49
N VAL A 54 -8.05 2.39 -13.46
CA VAL A 54 -7.64 1.73 -12.23
C VAL A 54 -6.20 2.07 -11.90
N LEU A 55 -5.96 2.75 -10.77
CA LEU A 55 -4.60 2.89 -10.25
C LEU A 55 -4.06 1.50 -9.88
N PRO A 56 -2.81 1.16 -10.23
CA PRO A 56 -2.17 -0.09 -9.81
C PRO A 56 -2.25 -0.39 -8.32
N THR A 57 -2.31 0.64 -7.48
CA THR A 57 -2.40 0.48 -6.02
C THR A 57 -3.73 -0.10 -5.55
N PHE A 58 -4.77 -0.12 -6.40
CA PHE A 58 -6.01 -0.87 -6.16
C PHE A 58 -5.73 -2.37 -5.93
N ALA A 59 -4.66 -2.90 -6.51
CA ALA A 59 -4.18 -4.26 -6.29
C ALA A 59 -4.02 -4.64 -4.81
N THR A 60 -3.78 -3.65 -3.94
CA THR A 60 -3.59 -3.85 -2.50
C THR A 60 -4.90 -4.10 -1.73
N VAL A 61 -6.05 -3.73 -2.32
CA VAL A 61 -7.37 -3.88 -1.70
C VAL A 61 -8.29 -4.83 -2.47
N ALA A 62 -8.01 -5.08 -3.75
CA ALA A 62 -8.87 -5.93 -4.60
C ALA A 62 -9.20 -7.31 -3.98
N PRO A 63 -8.24 -8.06 -3.37
CA PRO A 63 -8.53 -9.35 -2.75
C PRO A 63 -9.43 -9.27 -1.51
N THR A 64 -9.50 -8.11 -0.85
CA THR A 64 -10.18 -7.91 0.44
C THR A 64 -11.33 -6.90 0.36
N MET A 65 -11.71 -6.46 -0.84
CA MET A 65 -12.54 -5.27 -1.13
C MET A 65 -13.91 -5.20 -0.44
N ARG A 66 -14.38 -6.28 0.17
CA ARG A 66 -15.68 -6.36 0.87
C ARG A 66 -15.58 -7.09 2.21
N VAL A 67 -14.37 -7.38 2.66
CA VAL A 67 -14.13 -7.99 3.97
C VAL A 67 -14.49 -6.98 5.06
N THR A 68 -15.18 -7.46 6.09
CA THR A 68 -15.67 -6.61 7.19
C THR A 68 -15.00 -6.95 8.53
N GLU A 69 -14.35 -8.10 8.59
CA GLU A 69 -13.56 -8.59 9.70
C GLU A 69 -12.18 -7.92 9.73
N PRO A 70 -11.63 -7.66 10.93
CA PRO A 70 -10.23 -7.25 11.05
C PRO A 70 -9.28 -8.30 10.43
N PRO A 71 -8.15 -7.86 9.84
CA PRO A 71 -7.16 -8.77 9.28
C PRO A 71 -6.55 -9.68 10.36
N LYS A 72 -6.12 -10.87 9.96
CA LYS A 72 -5.39 -11.81 10.82
C LYS A 72 -4.00 -12.04 10.25
N VAL A 73 -3.00 -12.13 11.12
CA VAL A 73 -1.62 -12.46 10.75
C VAL A 73 -1.35 -13.91 11.16
N SER A 74 -1.90 -14.81 10.34
CA SER A 74 -1.84 -16.26 10.56
C SER A 74 -1.48 -16.95 9.24
N TYR A 75 -0.29 -17.53 9.21
CA TYR A 75 0.27 -18.28 8.08
C TYR A 75 0.94 -19.54 8.61
N PRO A 76 1.26 -20.53 7.76
CA PRO A 76 2.05 -21.68 8.22
C PRO A 76 3.35 -21.23 8.91
N GLY A 77 3.53 -21.59 10.18
CA GLY A 77 4.71 -21.22 10.99
C GLY A 77 4.70 -19.79 11.56
N VAL A 78 3.66 -18.99 11.33
CA VAL A 78 3.53 -17.60 11.78
C VAL A 78 2.15 -17.36 12.40
N GLU A 79 2.12 -17.01 13.68
CA GLU A 79 0.90 -16.56 14.36
C GLU A 79 1.25 -15.34 15.21
N ILE A 80 0.75 -14.16 14.82
CA ILE A 80 1.16 -12.89 15.43
C ILE A 80 -0.08 -12.07 15.80
N ASP A 81 -0.05 -11.50 17.01
CA ASP A 81 -1.03 -10.51 17.44
C ASP A 81 -0.98 -9.29 16.52
N LEU A 82 -2.12 -8.96 15.90
CA LEU A 82 -2.28 -7.82 15.00
C LEU A 82 -1.80 -6.51 15.64
N ALA A 83 -1.97 -6.34 16.96
CA ALA A 83 -1.53 -5.14 17.68
C ALA A 83 0.00 -4.91 17.65
N LYS A 84 0.78 -5.95 17.35
CA LYS A 84 2.24 -5.90 17.27
C LYS A 84 2.78 -5.73 15.85
N VAL A 85 1.89 -5.73 14.86
CA VAL A 85 2.27 -5.75 13.44
C VAL A 85 2.10 -4.38 12.83
N VAL A 86 3.13 -3.93 12.13
CA VAL A 86 3.05 -2.79 11.22
C VAL A 86 3.43 -3.23 9.81
N HIS A 87 2.80 -2.62 8.81
CA HIS A 87 3.19 -2.85 7.42
C HIS A 87 4.58 -2.25 7.19
N GLY A 88 5.53 -3.03 6.69
CA GLY A 88 6.92 -2.59 6.48
C GLY A 88 7.19 -2.05 5.08
N SER A 89 6.74 -2.76 4.04
CA SER A 89 6.89 -2.33 2.64
C SER A 89 5.81 -2.92 1.76
N GLN A 90 5.55 -2.26 0.64
CA GLN A 90 4.62 -2.69 -0.40
C GLN A 90 5.22 -2.39 -1.77
N GLU A 91 5.16 -3.36 -2.66
CA GLU A 91 5.50 -3.25 -4.08
C GLU A 91 4.39 -3.89 -4.91
N ILE A 92 4.03 -3.26 -6.01
CA ILE A 92 3.13 -3.77 -7.04
C ILE A 92 3.86 -3.64 -8.38
N VAL A 93 3.90 -4.74 -9.14
CA VAL A 93 4.30 -4.77 -10.54
C VAL A 93 3.09 -5.20 -11.35
N VAL A 94 2.67 -4.37 -12.28
CA VAL A 94 1.51 -4.61 -13.13
C VAL A 94 1.97 -5.18 -14.46
N HIS A 95 1.47 -6.35 -14.83
CA HIS A 95 1.82 -7.02 -16.08
C HIS A 95 0.99 -6.51 -17.26
N ARG A 96 -0.18 -5.92 -16.96
CA ARG A 96 -1.10 -5.26 -17.89
C ARG A 96 -2.11 -4.42 -17.10
N PRO A 97 -2.69 -3.36 -17.69
CA PRO A 97 -3.66 -2.52 -16.99
C PRO A 97 -4.73 -3.34 -16.25
N ILE A 98 -5.00 -2.99 -14.99
CA ILE A 98 -6.03 -3.66 -14.20
C ILE A 98 -7.39 -3.24 -14.77
N PRO A 99 -8.28 -4.19 -15.13
CA PRO A 99 -9.57 -3.83 -15.71
C PRO A 99 -10.50 -3.21 -14.65
N ALA A 100 -11.41 -2.34 -15.10
CA ALA A 100 -12.40 -1.66 -14.26
C ALA A 100 -13.32 -2.61 -13.47
N GLU A 101 -13.49 -3.83 -13.97
CA GLU A 101 -14.16 -4.93 -13.31
C GLU A 101 -13.43 -6.24 -13.62
N GLY A 102 -13.56 -7.24 -12.75
CA GLY A 102 -12.86 -8.48 -12.99
C GLY A 102 -13.09 -9.56 -11.95
N LYS A 103 -12.61 -10.75 -12.30
CA LYS A 103 -12.46 -11.91 -11.41
C LYS A 103 -11.04 -12.40 -11.53
N ALA A 104 -10.45 -12.76 -10.40
CA ALA A 104 -9.07 -13.22 -10.34
C ALA A 104 -8.87 -14.23 -9.20
N SER A 105 -7.76 -14.93 -9.26
CA SER A 105 -7.26 -15.74 -8.17
C SER A 105 -5.86 -15.26 -7.75
N SER A 106 -5.56 -15.39 -6.46
CA SER A 106 -4.24 -15.13 -5.90
C SER A 106 -3.59 -16.43 -5.45
N THR A 107 -2.30 -16.55 -5.72
CA THR A 107 -1.41 -17.56 -5.12
C THR A 107 -0.19 -16.84 -4.59
N GLY A 108 0.30 -17.26 -3.43
CA GLY A 108 1.42 -16.57 -2.80
C GLY A 108 2.25 -17.49 -1.94
N ARG A 109 3.40 -16.97 -1.49
CA ARG A 109 4.32 -17.67 -0.62
C ARG A 109 5.09 -16.70 0.26
N ILE A 110 5.52 -17.17 1.43
CA ILE A 110 6.50 -16.46 2.25
C ILE A 110 7.86 -16.56 1.56
N THR A 111 8.41 -15.43 1.14
CA THR A 111 9.67 -15.36 0.42
C THR A 111 10.86 -15.18 1.34
N GLU A 112 10.68 -14.42 2.42
CA GLU A 112 11.78 -14.02 3.30
C GLU A 112 11.29 -13.93 4.74
N VAL A 113 12.12 -14.36 5.68
CA VAL A 113 11.91 -14.13 7.11
C VAL A 113 13.24 -13.67 7.71
N TRP A 114 13.26 -12.49 8.31
CA TRP A 114 14.48 -11.89 8.88
C TRP A 114 14.35 -11.60 10.36
N ASP A 115 15.43 -11.86 11.10
CA ASP A 115 15.55 -11.52 12.50
C ASP A 115 16.20 -10.13 12.66
N LYS A 116 15.41 -9.14 13.08
CA LYS A 116 15.89 -7.78 13.38
C LYS A 116 16.24 -7.60 14.87
N GLY A 117 16.43 -8.69 15.61
CA GLY A 117 16.75 -8.70 17.03
C GLY A 117 15.50 -8.66 17.88
N SER A 118 14.92 -7.47 18.11
CA SER A 118 13.68 -7.34 18.89
C SER A 118 12.41 -7.48 18.05
N ALA A 119 12.53 -7.73 16.75
CA ALA A 119 11.42 -7.82 15.82
C ALA A 119 11.73 -8.80 14.67
N ALA A 120 10.68 -9.27 14.02
CA ALA A 120 10.77 -10.05 12.80
C ALA A 120 10.32 -9.24 11.59
N VAL A 121 10.91 -9.51 10.42
CA VAL A 121 10.32 -9.13 9.14
C VAL A 121 9.88 -10.38 8.42
N ILE A 122 8.65 -10.41 7.92
CA ILE A 122 8.13 -11.50 7.11
C ILE A 122 7.68 -10.89 5.79
N ALA A 123 8.33 -11.28 4.70
CA ALA A 123 7.96 -10.88 3.35
C ALA A 123 7.24 -12.01 2.63
N HIS A 124 6.25 -11.65 1.83
CA HIS A 124 5.56 -12.56 0.95
C HIS A 124 5.39 -11.95 -0.44
N GLU A 125 5.33 -12.84 -1.42
CA GLU A 125 5.05 -12.52 -2.82
C GLU A 125 3.74 -13.21 -3.20
N THR A 126 2.87 -12.47 -3.88
CA THR A 126 1.58 -12.96 -4.35
C THR A 126 1.45 -12.63 -5.83
N VAL A 127 1.12 -13.63 -6.65
CA VAL A 127 0.81 -13.48 -8.07
C VAL A 127 -0.70 -13.56 -8.24
N ILE A 128 -1.24 -12.58 -8.97
CA ILE A 128 -2.67 -12.54 -9.27
C ILE A 128 -2.88 -12.90 -10.73
N THR A 129 -3.78 -13.85 -10.98
CA THR A 129 -4.09 -14.38 -12.30
C THR A 129 -5.55 -14.05 -12.63
N GLY A 130 -5.79 -13.48 -13.81
CA GLY A 130 -7.14 -13.19 -14.29
C GLY A 130 -7.90 -14.46 -14.70
N SER A 131 -9.21 -14.33 -14.92
CA SER A 131 -10.06 -15.43 -15.41
C SER A 131 -9.64 -16.00 -16.77
N ASP A 132 -8.85 -15.27 -17.54
CA ASP A 132 -8.25 -15.71 -18.81
C ASP A 132 -6.95 -16.52 -18.63
N GLY A 133 -6.54 -16.78 -17.39
CA GLY A 133 -5.34 -17.52 -17.05
C GLY A 133 -4.04 -16.73 -17.20
N GLN A 134 -4.11 -15.43 -17.48
CA GLN A 134 -2.92 -14.59 -17.62
C GLN A 134 -2.66 -13.76 -16.36
N PRO A 135 -1.38 -13.58 -15.96
CA PRO A 135 -1.02 -12.71 -14.84
C PRO A 135 -1.56 -11.29 -15.01
N LEU A 136 -2.12 -10.71 -13.95
CA LEU A 136 -2.56 -9.32 -13.90
C LEU A 136 -1.51 -8.46 -13.21
N TRP A 137 -1.12 -8.84 -12.00
CA TRP A 137 -0.05 -8.17 -11.24
C TRP A 137 0.67 -9.15 -10.32
N THR A 138 1.86 -8.75 -9.88
CA THR A 138 2.60 -9.35 -8.78
C THR A 138 2.70 -8.33 -7.66
N ALA A 139 2.41 -8.76 -6.44
CA ALA A 139 2.55 -7.95 -5.23
C ALA A 139 3.64 -8.54 -4.34
N ARG A 140 4.47 -7.68 -3.78
CA ARG A 140 5.35 -8.04 -2.67
C ARG A 140 5.03 -7.16 -1.49
N SER A 141 4.88 -7.77 -0.32
CA SER A 141 4.62 -7.05 0.92
C SER A 141 5.47 -7.65 2.03
N SER A 142 5.88 -6.79 2.96
CA SER A 142 6.53 -7.24 4.17
C SER A 142 5.83 -6.66 5.39
N ILE A 143 5.64 -7.47 6.42
CA ILE A 143 5.23 -7.01 7.75
C ILE A 143 6.43 -6.93 8.68
N PHE A 144 6.40 -5.98 9.61
CA PHE A 144 7.34 -5.86 10.72
C PHE A 144 6.59 -6.19 12.02
N ALA A 145 6.97 -7.30 12.64
CA ALA A 145 6.33 -7.80 13.85
C ALA A 145 7.20 -7.50 15.09
N LYS A 146 6.76 -6.53 15.89
CA LYS A 146 7.46 -6.10 17.11
C LYS A 146 7.39 -7.21 18.17
N GLY A 147 8.52 -7.51 18.80
CA GLY A 147 8.59 -8.51 19.87
C GLY A 147 8.61 -9.97 19.40
N GLU A 148 8.55 -10.23 18.09
CA GLU A 148 8.58 -11.57 17.52
C GLU A 148 9.97 -11.94 16.92
N GLY A 149 11.01 -11.16 17.25
CA GLY A 149 12.40 -11.43 16.87
C GLY A 149 13.16 -12.32 17.86
N GLY A 150 14.48 -12.45 17.67
CA GLY A 150 15.38 -13.13 18.62
C GLY A 150 15.41 -14.66 18.46
N PHE A 151 14.89 -15.15 17.34
CA PHE A 151 14.87 -16.57 16.98
C PHE A 151 16.17 -17.04 16.30
N GLY A 152 17.05 -16.10 15.93
CA GLY A 152 18.28 -16.37 15.20
C GLY A 152 18.03 -16.57 13.69
N GLY A 153 18.87 -15.99 12.84
CA GLY A 153 18.71 -16.07 11.39
C GLY A 153 19.40 -14.92 10.68
N GLU A 154 19.12 -14.75 9.39
CA GLU A 154 19.63 -13.61 8.65
C GLU A 154 18.95 -12.31 9.10
N ARG A 155 19.74 -11.24 9.24
CA ARG A 155 19.23 -9.91 9.55
C ARG A 155 18.51 -9.27 8.37
N GLY A 156 18.71 -9.78 7.15
CA GLY A 156 18.23 -9.18 5.92
C GLY A 156 18.89 -7.84 5.58
N PRO A 157 18.54 -7.24 4.43
CA PRO A 157 19.12 -5.99 3.96
C PRO A 157 18.80 -4.80 4.89
N SER A 158 19.65 -3.78 4.83
CA SER A 158 19.56 -2.54 5.62
C SER A 158 19.91 -1.30 4.79
N THR A 159 19.64 -1.33 3.48
CA THR A 159 19.96 -0.22 2.59
C THR A 159 18.95 0.91 2.77
N LYS A 160 19.44 2.10 3.12
CA LYS A 160 18.65 3.32 3.14
C LYS A 160 18.51 3.81 1.69
N ALA A 161 17.28 4.04 1.25
CA ALA A 161 17.05 4.69 -0.03
C ALA A 161 17.42 6.17 0.07
N GLU A 162 18.20 6.65 -0.87
CA GLU A 162 18.58 8.05 -0.98
C GLU A 162 17.74 8.74 -2.05
N LEU A 163 17.38 10.00 -1.78
CA LEU A 163 16.74 10.87 -2.76
C LEU A 163 17.82 11.55 -3.61
N PRO A 164 17.54 11.91 -4.87
CA PRO A 164 18.49 12.64 -5.71
C PRO A 164 18.96 13.94 -5.05
N ASP A 165 20.27 14.21 -5.11
CA ASP A 165 20.88 15.45 -4.59
C ASP A 165 20.74 16.62 -5.58
N ARG A 166 19.48 16.95 -5.89
CA ARG A 166 19.07 18.06 -6.76
C ARG A 166 17.66 18.52 -6.39
N THR A 167 17.27 19.72 -6.81
CA THR A 167 15.89 20.20 -6.66
C THR A 167 14.90 19.21 -7.29
N PRO A 168 13.76 18.88 -6.63
CA PRO A 168 12.73 18.05 -7.22
C PRO A 168 12.11 18.73 -8.46
N ASP A 169 11.73 17.91 -9.43
CA ASP A 169 11.06 18.38 -10.64
C ASP A 169 9.64 18.87 -10.34
N PHE A 170 8.99 18.25 -9.34
CA PHE A 170 7.68 18.67 -8.83
C PHE A 170 7.65 18.61 -7.30
N GLU A 171 6.96 19.56 -6.69
CA GLU A 171 6.58 19.51 -5.27
C GLU A 171 5.08 19.74 -5.16
N VAL A 172 4.36 18.78 -4.56
CA VAL A 172 2.90 18.78 -4.50
C VAL A 172 2.44 18.57 -3.06
N LEU A 173 1.48 19.38 -2.63
CA LEU A 173 0.81 19.24 -1.33
C LEU A 173 -0.54 18.55 -1.52
N THR A 174 -0.76 17.47 -0.79
CA THR A 174 -2.00 16.68 -0.83
C THR A 174 -2.61 16.63 0.57
N PRO A 175 -3.58 17.52 0.88
CA PRO A 175 -4.30 17.44 2.14
C PRO A 175 -5.19 16.19 2.16
N THR A 176 -5.23 15.50 3.30
CA THR A 176 -6.15 14.38 3.51
C THR A 176 -7.46 14.86 4.15
N LEU A 177 -8.54 14.10 3.97
CA LEU A 177 -9.81 14.38 4.63
C LEU A 177 -9.72 14.02 6.13
N PRO A 178 -10.41 14.75 7.02
CA PRO A 178 -10.52 14.34 8.43
C PRO A 178 -11.09 12.92 8.60
N GLN A 179 -12.00 12.50 7.72
CA GLN A 179 -12.62 11.18 7.71
C GLN A 179 -11.97 10.19 6.74
N GLN A 180 -10.75 10.46 6.22
CA GLN A 180 -10.12 9.64 5.17
C GLN A 180 -10.03 8.15 5.56
N ALA A 181 -9.59 7.86 6.79
CA ALA A 181 -9.46 6.49 7.27
C ALA A 181 -10.81 5.76 7.36
N LEU A 182 -11.88 6.49 7.67
CA LEU A 182 -13.25 5.95 7.74
C LEU A 182 -13.81 5.61 6.36
N LEU A 183 -13.40 6.34 5.32
CA LEU A 183 -13.75 6.04 3.94
C LEU A 183 -12.88 4.90 3.41
N TYR A 184 -11.56 4.99 3.54
CA TYR A 184 -10.63 4.00 3.01
C TYR A 184 -10.85 2.59 3.58
N ARG A 185 -11.17 2.46 4.87
CA ARG A 185 -11.49 1.15 5.49
C ARG A 185 -12.67 0.43 4.84
N MET A 186 -13.52 1.13 4.09
CA MET A 186 -14.59 0.49 3.33
C MET A 186 -14.07 -0.42 2.21
N CYS A 187 -12.79 -0.27 1.82
CA CYS A 187 -12.09 -1.11 0.85
C CYS A 187 -11.52 -2.41 1.43
N GLY A 188 -11.79 -2.75 2.70
CA GLY A 188 -11.49 -4.08 3.25
C GLY A 188 -10.62 -4.10 4.50
N ASP A 189 -9.76 -3.11 4.74
CA ASP A 189 -8.94 -3.08 5.96
C ASP A 189 -9.74 -2.48 7.13
N ARG A 190 -10.25 -3.39 7.97
CA ARG A 190 -11.10 -3.09 9.13
C ARG A 190 -10.36 -3.07 10.45
N ASN A 191 -9.04 -2.99 10.45
CA ASN A 191 -8.23 -2.87 11.65
C ASN A 191 -8.71 -1.67 12.52
N PRO A 192 -9.12 -1.90 13.80
CA PRO A 192 -9.59 -0.84 14.69
C PRO A 192 -8.57 0.29 14.92
N LEU A 193 -7.27 0.04 14.68
CA LEU A 193 -6.20 1.04 14.73
C LEU A 193 -6.52 2.32 13.93
N HIS A 194 -7.36 2.20 12.90
CA HIS A 194 -7.70 3.28 11.98
C HIS A 194 -9.07 3.93 12.25
N SER A 195 -9.82 3.47 13.25
CA SER A 195 -11.18 3.97 13.52
C SER A 195 -11.55 4.09 15.00
N ASP A 196 -10.87 3.37 15.88
CA ASP A 196 -11.18 3.31 17.31
C ASP A 196 -10.10 4.04 18.13
N PRO A 197 -10.44 5.18 18.77
CA PRO A 197 -9.49 5.93 19.59
C PRO A 197 -8.94 5.16 20.80
N GLU A 198 -9.71 4.26 21.41
CA GLU A 198 -9.25 3.48 22.56
C GLU A 198 -8.22 2.44 22.10
N PHE A 199 -8.51 1.74 21.00
CA PHE A 199 -7.59 0.80 20.40
C PHE A 199 -6.28 1.48 19.96
N ALA A 200 -6.37 2.64 19.30
CA ALA A 200 -5.20 3.39 18.86
C ALA A 200 -4.31 3.81 20.05
N ARG A 201 -4.90 4.29 21.15
CA ARG A 201 -4.18 4.63 22.38
C ARG A 201 -3.53 3.42 23.02
N ALA A 202 -4.23 2.29 23.08
CA ALA A 202 -3.67 1.03 23.57
C ALA A 202 -2.47 0.57 22.71
N ALA A 203 -2.49 0.83 21.40
CA ALA A 203 -1.40 0.57 20.47
C ALA A 203 -0.26 1.63 20.51
N GLY A 204 -0.38 2.67 21.37
CA GLY A 204 0.65 3.69 21.56
C GLY A 204 0.52 4.93 20.66
N PHE A 205 -0.61 5.12 19.99
CA PHE A 205 -0.90 6.31 19.19
C PHE A 205 -1.89 7.24 19.90
N PRO A 206 -1.70 8.56 19.88
CA PRO A 206 -2.63 9.50 20.53
C PRO A 206 -4.07 9.44 19.97
N ASN A 207 -4.21 9.13 18.66
CA ASN A 207 -5.45 9.04 17.91
C ASN A 207 -5.33 7.98 16.81
N PRO A 208 -6.44 7.55 16.17
CA PRO A 208 -6.39 6.67 15.01
C PRO A 208 -5.53 7.26 13.89
N ILE A 209 -4.66 6.43 13.31
CA ILE A 209 -3.79 6.80 12.19
C ILE A 209 -4.44 6.40 10.87
N LEU A 210 -4.09 7.08 9.78
CA LEU A 210 -4.49 6.67 8.44
C LEU A 210 -3.78 5.36 8.08
N HIS A 211 -4.46 4.49 7.31
CA HIS A 211 -3.86 3.28 6.75
C HIS A 211 -2.61 3.63 5.95
N GLY A 212 -1.51 2.92 6.18
CA GLY A 212 -0.30 3.09 5.37
C GLY A 212 -0.60 2.90 3.88
N LEU A 213 -1.42 1.90 3.54
CA LEU A 213 -1.85 1.64 2.15
C LEU A 213 -2.71 2.77 1.54
N CYS A 214 -3.41 3.56 2.35
CA CYS A 214 -4.09 4.77 1.88
C CYS A 214 -3.06 5.86 1.53
N THR A 215 -2.07 6.10 2.39
CA THR A 215 -0.95 7.01 2.10
C THR A 215 -0.18 6.57 0.85
N TYR A 216 0.06 5.27 0.70
CA TYR A 216 0.68 4.66 -0.49
C TYR A 216 -0.15 4.95 -1.75
N GLY A 217 -1.45 4.69 -1.74
CA GLY A 217 -2.34 5.01 -2.86
C GLY A 217 -2.41 6.50 -3.17
N LEU A 218 -2.46 7.37 -2.15
CA LEU A 218 -2.47 8.83 -2.31
C LEU A 218 -1.20 9.32 -3.01
N VAL A 219 -0.02 8.84 -2.60
CA VAL A 219 1.24 9.25 -3.25
C VAL A 219 1.33 8.74 -4.69
N CYS A 220 0.87 7.52 -4.97
CA CYS A 220 0.78 7.00 -6.34
C CYS A 220 -0.15 7.87 -7.21
N LYS A 221 -1.35 8.18 -6.72
CA LYS A 221 -2.31 9.04 -7.40
C LYS A 221 -1.72 10.42 -7.67
N THR A 222 -1.12 11.05 -6.65
CA THR A 222 -0.49 12.37 -6.79
C THR A 222 0.59 12.37 -7.87
N ALA A 223 1.46 11.35 -7.90
CA ALA A 223 2.49 11.25 -8.94
C ALA A 223 1.90 11.00 -10.34
N THR A 224 0.88 10.15 -10.44
CA THR A 224 0.16 9.86 -11.70
C THR A 224 -0.51 11.11 -12.25
N ASP A 225 -1.26 11.84 -11.42
CA ASP A 225 -1.93 13.07 -11.81
C ASP A 225 -0.95 14.17 -12.22
N THR A 226 0.20 14.24 -11.53
CA THR A 226 1.18 15.32 -11.74
C THR A 226 2.07 15.09 -12.95
N VAL A 227 2.51 13.84 -13.18
CA VAL A 227 3.59 13.54 -14.14
C VAL A 227 3.09 12.75 -15.35
N LEU A 228 1.96 12.05 -15.23
CA LEU A 228 1.45 11.13 -16.25
C LEU A 228 0.09 11.57 -16.83
N ASP A 229 -0.26 12.85 -16.70
CA ASP A 229 -1.51 13.44 -17.22
C ASP A 229 -2.78 12.69 -16.73
N SER A 230 -2.72 12.22 -15.48
CA SER A 230 -3.78 11.42 -14.85
C SER A 230 -4.14 10.16 -15.65
N ASP A 231 -3.17 9.57 -16.36
CA ASP A 231 -3.32 8.29 -17.06
C ASP A 231 -2.72 7.15 -16.24
N ALA A 232 -3.59 6.46 -15.49
CA ALA A 232 -3.21 5.33 -14.65
C ALA A 232 -2.74 4.12 -15.46
N SER A 233 -3.08 4.01 -16.75
CA SER A 233 -2.67 2.89 -17.60
C SER A 233 -1.17 2.88 -17.89
N ARG A 234 -0.50 4.04 -17.70
CA ARG A 234 0.95 4.19 -17.86
C ARG A 234 1.73 3.71 -16.65
N VAL A 235 1.09 3.52 -15.49
CA VAL A 235 1.80 3.09 -14.28
C VAL A 235 2.03 1.57 -14.34
N THR A 236 3.30 1.17 -14.48
CA THR A 236 3.69 -0.26 -14.58
C THR A 236 4.09 -0.85 -13.23
N GLY A 237 4.37 -0.01 -12.24
CA GLY A 237 4.68 -0.48 -10.90
C GLY A 237 4.83 0.66 -9.89
N PHE A 238 4.66 0.31 -8.62
CA PHE A 238 4.80 1.25 -7.52
C PHE A 238 5.33 0.53 -6.29
N ARG A 239 6.39 1.04 -5.67
CA ARG A 239 6.93 0.50 -4.42
C ARG A 239 7.19 1.60 -3.39
N ALA A 240 7.07 1.23 -2.12
CA ALA A 240 7.42 2.09 -0.99
C ALA A 240 7.70 1.26 0.27
N ARG A 241 8.43 1.88 1.20
CA ARG A 241 8.57 1.44 2.59
C ARG A 241 7.84 2.39 3.52
N PHE A 242 7.09 1.88 4.49
CA PHE A 242 6.38 2.69 5.47
C PHE A 242 7.38 3.19 6.52
N ALA A 243 7.59 4.51 6.56
CA ALA A 243 8.63 5.14 7.39
C ALA A 243 8.07 5.87 8.61
N GLY A 244 6.76 6.12 8.62
CA GLY A 244 6.05 6.79 9.70
C GLY A 244 4.54 6.62 9.55
N VAL A 245 3.81 7.35 10.37
CA VAL A 245 2.34 7.38 10.35
C VAL A 245 1.86 8.69 9.77
N LEU A 246 0.62 8.73 9.28
CA LEU A 246 -0.10 9.95 8.91
C LEU A 246 -1.39 9.97 9.73
N TYR A 247 -1.78 11.13 10.27
CA TYR A 247 -3.09 11.31 10.88
C TYR A 247 -4.09 11.84 9.85
N PRO A 248 -5.33 11.34 9.81
CA PRO A 248 -6.36 11.90 8.93
C PRO A 248 -6.53 13.42 9.15
N GLY A 249 -6.53 14.20 8.07
CA GLY A 249 -6.53 15.66 8.09
C GLY A 249 -5.14 16.30 7.91
N GLU A 250 -4.05 15.55 8.06
CA GLU A 250 -2.69 16.03 7.75
C GLU A 250 -2.44 16.15 6.24
N THR A 251 -1.40 16.88 5.86
CA THR A 251 -1.00 17.15 4.49
C THR A 251 0.27 16.40 4.14
N ILE A 252 0.20 15.59 3.07
CA ILE A 252 1.38 14.95 2.49
C ILE A 252 2.09 15.96 1.58
N ARG A 253 3.40 16.15 1.77
CA ARG A 253 4.28 16.79 0.79
C ARG A 253 4.98 15.72 -0.03
N SER A 254 4.70 15.69 -1.32
CA SER A 254 5.34 14.80 -2.30
C SER A 254 6.36 15.60 -3.10
N ARG A 255 7.65 15.27 -2.95
CA ARG A 255 8.74 15.77 -3.80
C ARG A 255 9.06 14.70 -4.83
N ILE A 256 9.00 15.02 -6.11
CA ILE A 256 9.03 14.04 -7.20
C ILE A 256 10.19 14.40 -8.13
N TRP A 257 11.05 13.41 -8.39
CA TRP A 257 12.15 13.48 -9.34
C TRP A 257 11.89 12.48 -10.45
N ARG A 258 11.99 12.92 -11.71
CA ARG A 258 11.92 12.04 -12.88
C ARG A 258 13.33 11.53 -13.22
N GLU A 259 13.51 10.22 -13.15
CA GLU A 259 14.76 9.52 -13.43
C GLU A 259 14.50 8.48 -14.52
N GLY A 260 14.54 8.90 -15.79
CA GLY A 260 14.22 8.04 -16.93
C GLY A 260 12.73 7.68 -16.99
N ASP A 261 12.45 6.38 -16.91
CA ASP A 261 11.12 5.74 -16.86
C ASP A 261 10.65 5.43 -15.42
N GLU A 262 11.33 5.99 -14.43
CA GLU A 262 10.97 5.89 -13.02
C GLU A 262 10.82 7.29 -12.39
N LEU A 263 9.88 7.42 -11.45
CA LEU A 263 9.79 8.56 -10.54
C LEU A 263 10.33 8.15 -9.18
N VAL A 264 11.25 8.95 -8.65
CA VAL A 264 11.71 8.84 -7.25
C VAL A 264 10.92 9.85 -6.44
N ILE A 265 10.36 9.44 -5.30
CA ILE A 265 9.45 10.29 -4.54
C ILE A 265 9.88 10.34 -3.06
N GLY A 266 9.97 11.56 -2.52
CA GLY A 266 10.00 11.80 -1.09
C GLY A 266 8.60 12.16 -0.60
N ALA A 267 8.09 11.47 0.42
CA ALA A 267 6.77 11.72 0.98
C ALA A 267 6.87 12.02 2.49
N THR A 268 6.57 13.26 2.86
CA THR A 268 6.68 13.79 4.23
C THR A 268 5.38 14.44 4.69
N VAL A 269 5.29 14.78 5.98
CA VAL A 269 4.13 15.46 6.56
C VAL A 269 4.46 16.90 6.88
N VAL A 270 3.68 17.81 6.30
CA VAL A 270 3.91 19.26 6.41
C VAL A 270 3.82 19.71 7.86
N GLU A 271 2.79 19.23 8.58
CA GLU A 271 2.46 19.64 9.94
C GLU A 271 3.45 19.14 11.00
N ARG A 272 4.38 18.24 10.62
CA ARG A 272 5.31 17.58 11.54
C ARG A 272 6.76 17.69 11.08
N GLU A 273 7.16 18.90 10.70
CA GLU A 273 8.54 19.24 10.34
C GLU A 273 9.13 18.30 9.25
N ASP A 274 8.31 17.98 8.24
CA ASP A 274 8.65 17.03 7.18
C ASP A 274 9.06 15.63 7.69
N ALA A 275 8.45 15.17 8.79
CA ALA A 275 8.58 13.78 9.22
C ALA A 275 8.21 12.81 8.06
N PRO A 276 9.00 11.77 7.80
CA PRO A 276 8.73 10.86 6.69
C PRO A 276 7.51 10.00 6.98
N VAL A 277 6.66 9.82 5.96
CA VAL A 277 5.54 8.84 5.99
C VAL A 277 5.86 7.62 5.16
N LEU A 278 6.44 7.82 3.98
CA LEU A 278 6.97 6.77 3.13
C LEU A 278 8.43 7.08 2.81
N SER A 279 9.19 6.02 2.56
CA SER A 279 10.57 6.08 2.08
C SER A 279 10.75 5.09 0.93
N ASP A 280 11.83 5.23 0.16
CA ASP A 280 12.09 4.36 -1.01
C ASP A 280 10.90 4.30 -1.98
N VAL A 281 10.23 5.44 -2.17
CA VAL A 281 9.03 5.51 -3.00
C VAL A 281 9.43 5.66 -4.45
N ARG A 282 8.99 4.69 -5.26
CA ARG A 282 9.40 4.57 -6.66
C ARG A 282 8.19 4.18 -7.51
N LEU A 283 7.95 4.91 -8.58
CA LEU A 283 6.88 4.66 -9.54
C LEU A 283 7.52 4.38 -10.90
N SER A 284 7.36 3.18 -11.45
CA SER A 284 7.76 2.88 -12.83
C SER A 284 6.59 3.11 -13.77
N PHE A 285 6.86 3.66 -14.95
CA PHE A 285 5.84 3.97 -15.93
C PHE A 285 6.31 3.73 -17.37
N SER A 286 5.34 3.51 -18.28
CA SER A 286 5.58 3.48 -19.71
C SER A 286 5.46 4.87 -20.34
N ALA A 287 6.23 5.07 -21.42
CA ALA A 287 6.27 6.33 -22.18
C ALA A 287 4.90 6.73 -22.72
#